data_AF-A0A960HNQ6-F1
#
_entry.id   AF-A0A960HNQ6-F1
#
_cell.length_a   1.000
_cell.length_b   1.000
_cell.length_c   1.000
_cell.angle_alpha   90.00
_cell.angle_beta   90.00
_cell.angle_gamma   90.00
#
_symmetry.space_group_name_H-M   'P 1'
#
loop_
_entity.id
_entity.type
_entity.pdbx_description
1 polymer ?
#
loop_
_entity_poly.entity_id
_entity_poly.type
_entity_poly.pdbx_seq_one_letter_code
_entity_poly.pdbx_strand_id
1 'polypeptide(L)'
;MVAPEPPESPWSPVPLDLVPDPGPTLPPRLRDELRELGTVGRAWAATVVLLCLARALVIWPALSGYGISPWWFLVLDVGTAPAYGVGQAMSVKLLRDETRPVRDALPWIACVLGAFLAPYAYVLHSAGHLPGYVTWGVVAWVLIYGTFVAWRMAREVRMEPLVG
;
A
#
# COMPACT_ATOMS: atom_id res chain seq x y z
N MET A 1 -41.60 -4.75 36.91
CA MET A 1 -40.51 -5.70 36.64
C MET A 1 -39.67 -5.12 35.51
N VAL A 2 -38.50 -4.58 35.83
CA VAL A 2 -37.55 -4.06 34.84
C VAL A 2 -36.63 -5.22 34.47
N ALA A 3 -36.48 -5.51 33.18
CA ALA A 3 -35.59 -6.56 32.71
C ALA A 3 -34.12 -6.19 33.02
N PRO A 4 -33.25 -7.15 33.37
CA PRO A 4 -31.83 -6.86 33.59
C PRO A 4 -31.18 -6.39 32.28
N GLU A 5 -30.38 -5.34 32.37
CA GLU A 5 -29.57 -4.80 31.27
C GLU A 5 -28.61 -5.89 30.74
N PRO A 6 -28.42 -5.99 29.41
CA PRO A 6 -27.50 -6.95 28.83
C PRO A 6 -26.04 -6.60 29.19
N PRO A 7 -25.14 -7.58 29.31
CA PRO A 7 -23.74 -7.33 29.65
C PRO A 7 -23.07 -6.49 28.56
N GLU A 8 -22.32 -5.47 28.99
CA GLU A 8 -21.57 -4.56 28.12
C GLU A 8 -20.68 -5.36 27.15
N SER A 9 -20.85 -5.10 25.85
CA SER A 9 -19.99 -5.67 24.81
C SER A 9 -18.56 -5.19 25.00
N PRO A 10 -17.53 -6.08 24.97
CA PRO A 10 -16.12 -5.68 24.99
C PRO A 10 -15.70 -4.89 23.74
N TRP A 11 -16.61 -4.72 22.77
CA TRP A 11 -16.41 -3.99 21.53
C TRP A 11 -17.33 -2.77 21.40
N SER A 12 -17.86 -2.25 22.52
CA SER A 12 -18.49 -0.92 22.49
C SER A 12 -17.47 0.13 22.05
N PRO A 13 -17.77 0.96 21.03
CA PRO A 13 -16.87 2.02 20.60
C PRO A 13 -16.57 2.92 21.80
N VAL A 14 -15.29 3.25 22.01
CA VAL A 14 -14.86 4.16 23.06
C VAL A 14 -15.65 5.47 22.92
N PRO A 15 -16.36 5.93 23.97
CA PRO A 15 -17.07 7.20 23.94
C PRO A 15 -16.13 8.32 23.51
N LEU A 16 -16.50 9.07 22.47
CA LEU A 16 -15.66 10.12 21.84
C LEU A 16 -15.26 11.25 22.80
N ASP A 17 -15.95 11.33 23.93
CA ASP A 17 -15.74 12.19 25.09
C ASP A 17 -14.54 11.77 25.97
N LEU A 18 -14.00 10.55 25.81
CA LEU A 18 -12.78 10.08 26.47
C LEU A 18 -11.51 10.28 25.65
N VAL A 19 -11.62 10.70 24.39
CA VAL A 19 -10.47 11.15 23.60
C VAL A 19 -10.19 12.59 24.04
N PRO A 20 -9.02 12.89 24.65
CA PRO A 20 -8.69 14.25 25.05
C PRO A 20 -8.87 15.18 23.86
N ASP A 21 -9.73 16.20 23.98
CA ASP A 21 -9.87 17.24 22.97
C ASP A 21 -8.47 17.79 22.70
N PRO A 22 -7.90 17.59 21.49
CA PRO A 22 -6.65 18.23 21.14
C PRO A 22 -6.99 19.72 21.17
N GLY A 23 -6.54 20.39 22.23
CA GLY A 23 -7.07 21.68 22.66
C GLY A 23 -7.10 22.76 21.56
N PRO A 24 -7.52 23.98 21.90
CA PRO A 24 -7.79 25.06 20.94
C PRO A 24 -6.58 25.57 20.13
N THR A 25 -5.44 24.87 20.11
CA THR A 25 -4.17 25.32 19.51
C THR A 25 -3.95 24.86 18.06
N LEU A 26 -4.71 23.89 17.54
CA LEU A 26 -4.60 23.52 16.12
C LEU A 26 -5.51 24.42 15.26
N PRO A 27 -4.96 25.16 14.28
CA PRO A 27 -5.77 25.98 13.38
C PRO A 27 -6.82 25.11 12.68
N PRO A 28 -8.05 25.61 12.46
CA PRO A 28 -9.15 24.83 11.88
C PRO A 28 -8.77 24.10 10.59
N ARG A 29 -7.99 24.76 9.71
CA ARG A 29 -7.46 24.17 8.46
C ARG A 29 -6.64 22.92 8.69
N LEU A 30 -5.80 22.89 9.74
CA LEU A 30 -4.94 21.74 10.03
C LEU A 30 -5.76 20.56 10.58
N ARG A 31 -6.83 20.83 11.35
CA ARG A 31 -7.78 19.78 11.78
C ARG A 31 -8.53 19.17 10.60
N ASP A 32 -8.97 20.02 9.67
CA ASP A 32 -9.68 19.57 8.47
C ASP A 32 -8.75 18.79 7.55
N GLU A 33 -7.51 19.26 7.35
CA GLU A 33 -6.46 18.52 6.63
C GLU A 33 -6.19 17.16 7.27
N LEU A 34 -6.09 17.06 8.61
CA LEU A 34 -5.88 15.78 9.31
C LEU A 34 -7.08 14.82 9.19
N ARG A 35 -8.31 15.33 9.21
CA ARG A 35 -9.54 14.52 9.02
C ARG A 35 -9.69 14.06 7.56
N GLU A 36 -9.34 14.92 6.62
CA GLU A 36 -9.32 14.62 5.19
C GLU A 36 -8.22 13.61 4.87
N LEU A 37 -7.01 13.77 5.43
CA LEU A 37 -5.92 12.79 5.42
C LEU A 37 -6.36 11.44 6.02
N GLY A 38 -7.17 11.45 7.08
CA GLY A 38 -7.72 10.24 7.68
C GLY A 38 -8.68 9.48 6.75
N THR A 39 -9.51 10.21 6.00
CA THR A 39 -10.50 9.62 5.07
C THR A 39 -9.86 9.19 3.76
N VAL A 40 -9.03 10.05 3.17
CA VAL A 40 -8.23 9.76 1.97
C VAL A 40 -7.23 8.64 2.24
N GLY A 41 -6.55 8.69 3.39
CA GLY A 41 -5.64 7.64 3.84
C GLY A 41 -6.34 6.31 4.06
N ARG A 42 -7.54 6.29 4.66
CA ARG A 42 -8.37 5.08 4.77
C ARG A 42 -8.82 4.55 3.42
N ALA A 43 -9.27 5.42 2.51
CA ALA A 43 -9.71 5.02 1.17
C ALA A 43 -8.54 4.45 0.34
N TRP A 44 -7.37 5.07 0.45
CA TRP A 44 -6.13 4.60 -0.17
C TRP A 44 -5.71 3.24 0.41
N ALA A 45 -5.67 3.11 1.74
CA ALA A 45 -5.35 1.83 2.40
C ALA A 45 -6.35 0.73 2.03
N ALA A 46 -7.65 1.03 2.00
CA ALA A 46 -8.68 0.09 1.57
C ALA A 46 -8.49 -0.35 0.11
N THR A 47 -8.18 0.59 -0.79
CA THR A 47 -7.90 0.30 -2.20
C THR A 47 -6.67 -0.61 -2.35
N VAL A 48 -5.61 -0.31 -1.60
CA VAL A 48 -4.39 -1.12 -1.57
C VAL A 48 -4.68 -2.54 -1.07
N VAL A 49 -5.39 -2.68 0.05
CA VAL A 49 -5.77 -3.99 0.59
C VAL A 49 -6.64 -4.77 -0.38
N LEU A 50 -7.64 -4.13 -1.00
CA LEU A 50 -8.49 -4.77 -2.00
C LEU A 50 -7.69 -5.24 -3.22
N LEU A 51 -6.74 -4.43 -3.70
CA LEU A 51 -5.86 -4.81 -4.80
C LEU A 51 -4.98 -6.02 -4.43
N CYS A 52 -4.41 -6.02 -3.22
CA CYS A 52 -3.62 -7.14 -2.71
C CYS A 52 -4.45 -8.42 -2.61
N LEU A 53 -5.68 -8.32 -2.08
CA LEU A 53 -6.60 -9.46 -1.99
C LEU A 53 -6.98 -9.97 -3.39
N ALA A 54 -7.36 -9.09 -4.31
CA ALA A 54 -7.71 -9.46 -5.68
C ALA A 54 -6.54 -10.18 -6.37
N ARG A 55 -5.32 -9.65 -6.24
CA ARG A 55 -4.11 -10.27 -6.81
C ARG A 55 -3.78 -11.60 -6.16
N ALA A 56 -3.93 -11.72 -4.84
CA ALA A 56 -3.76 -12.99 -4.13
C ALA A 56 -4.77 -14.04 -4.60
N LEU A 57 -6.04 -13.66 -4.78
CA LEU A 57 -7.09 -14.58 -5.27
C LEU A 57 -6.81 -15.08 -6.69
N VAL A 58 -6.25 -14.25 -7.57
CA VAL A 58 -5.88 -14.64 -8.94
C VAL A 58 -4.77 -15.71 -8.94
N ILE A 59 -3.74 -15.54 -8.11
CA ILE A 59 -2.60 -16.47 -8.07
C ILE A 59 -2.87 -17.69 -7.18
N TRP A 60 -3.87 -17.60 -6.27
CA TRP A 60 -4.14 -18.62 -5.26
C TRP A 60 -4.25 -20.05 -5.81
N PRO A 61 -5.08 -20.32 -6.84
CA PRO A 61 -5.24 -21.69 -7.35
C PRO A 61 -3.94 -22.24 -7.92
N ALA A 62 -3.13 -21.37 -8.54
CA ALA A 62 -1.83 -21.72 -9.09
C ALA A 62 -0.80 -22.01 -8.00
N LEU A 63 -0.88 -21.39 -6.82
CA LEU A 63 0.02 -21.71 -5.71
C LEU A 63 -0.45 -22.96 -4.96
N SER A 64 -1.74 -23.04 -4.62
CA SER A 64 -2.30 -24.16 -3.86
C SER A 64 -2.22 -25.49 -4.61
N GLY A 65 -2.38 -25.46 -5.94
CA GLY A 65 -2.27 -26.66 -6.78
C GLY A 65 -0.89 -27.32 -6.77
N TYR A 66 0.15 -26.58 -6.38
CA TYR A 66 1.54 -27.05 -6.35
C TYR A 66 2.12 -27.08 -4.92
N GLY A 67 1.26 -27.05 -3.90
CA GLY A 67 1.67 -27.14 -2.50
C GLY A 67 2.38 -25.89 -1.96
N ILE A 68 2.35 -24.79 -2.70
CA ILE A 68 2.97 -23.51 -2.29
C ILE A 68 1.92 -22.73 -1.49
N SER A 69 2.31 -22.24 -0.31
CA SER A 69 1.40 -21.53 0.60
C SER A 69 1.03 -20.14 0.06
N PRO A 70 -0.23 -19.88 -0.31
CA PRO A 70 -0.65 -18.57 -0.83
C PRO A 70 -0.65 -17.49 0.26
N TRP A 71 -0.66 -17.88 1.53
CA TRP A 71 -0.60 -16.97 2.67
C TRP A 71 0.71 -16.19 2.73
N TRP A 72 1.83 -16.81 2.38
CA TRP A 72 3.12 -16.11 2.32
C TRP A 72 3.13 -15.06 1.21
N PHE A 73 2.51 -15.35 0.07
CA PHE A 73 2.28 -14.35 -0.97
C PHE A 73 1.47 -13.17 -0.43
N LEU A 74 0.33 -13.43 0.22
CA LEU A 74 -0.53 -12.38 0.77
C LEU A 74 0.17 -11.53 1.84
N VAL A 75 0.93 -12.15 2.75
CA VAL A 75 1.70 -11.45 3.79
C VAL A 75 2.75 -10.54 3.17
N LEU A 76 3.50 -11.03 2.19
CA LEU A 76 4.47 -10.20 1.48
C LEU A 76 3.78 -9.07 0.72
N ASP A 77 2.65 -9.36 0.10
CA ASP A 77 1.95 -8.40 -0.74
C ASP A 77 1.31 -7.26 0.07
N VAL A 78 0.57 -7.60 1.12
CA VAL A 78 -0.06 -6.62 2.01
C VAL A 78 1.00 -5.94 2.90
N GLY A 79 1.96 -6.71 3.42
CA GLY A 79 2.97 -6.22 4.36
C GLY A 79 3.94 -5.21 3.74
N THR A 80 4.24 -5.34 2.46
CA THR A 80 5.12 -4.39 1.75
C THR A 80 4.39 -3.17 1.19
N ALA A 81 3.06 -3.20 1.15
CA ALA A 81 2.27 -2.14 0.53
C ALA A 81 2.42 -0.75 1.18
N PRO A 82 2.50 -0.60 2.52
CA PRO A 82 2.78 0.70 3.14
C PRO A 82 4.14 1.26 2.73
N ALA A 83 5.18 0.41 2.74
CA ALA A 83 6.53 0.79 2.33
C ALA A 83 6.57 1.20 0.84
N TYR A 84 5.85 0.47 -0.01
CA TYR A 84 5.68 0.83 -1.42
C TYR A 84 5.05 2.22 -1.59
N GLY A 85 3.95 2.51 -0.89
CA GLY A 85 3.27 3.81 -0.98
C GLY A 85 4.11 4.99 -0.49
N VAL A 86 4.75 4.83 0.68
CA VAL A 86 5.65 5.86 1.23
C VAL A 86 6.85 6.07 0.30
N GLY A 87 7.44 4.98 -0.20
CA GLY A 87 8.53 5.04 -1.18
C GLY A 87 8.15 5.77 -2.45
N GLN A 88 6.94 5.54 -2.99
CA GLN A 88 6.43 6.24 -4.17
C GLN A 88 6.35 7.76 -3.92
N ALA A 89 5.69 8.16 -2.83
CA ALA A 89 5.48 9.56 -2.49
C ALA A 89 6.81 10.30 -2.26
N MET A 90 7.74 9.69 -1.50
CA MET A 90 9.04 10.27 -1.20
C MET A 90 9.94 10.35 -2.44
N SER A 91 9.92 9.31 -3.29
CA SER A 91 10.69 9.33 -4.54
C SER A 91 10.24 10.46 -5.45
N VAL A 92 8.92 10.61 -5.68
CA VAL A 92 8.39 11.70 -6.51
C VAL A 92 8.70 13.06 -5.88
N LYS A 93 8.52 13.21 -4.57
CA LYS A 93 8.80 14.46 -3.86
C LYS A 93 10.25 14.91 -4.02
N LEU A 94 11.21 14.01 -3.79
CA LEU A 94 12.63 14.35 -3.92
C LEU A 94 13.08 14.53 -5.37
N LEU A 95 12.50 13.79 -6.31
CA LEU A 95 12.81 13.96 -7.74
C LEU A 95 12.27 15.27 -8.31
N ARG A 96 11.20 15.83 -7.72
CA ARG A 96 10.67 17.15 -8.07
C ARG A 96 11.44 18.30 -7.44
N ASP A 97 12.21 18.04 -6.38
CA ASP A 97 12.96 19.08 -5.68
C ASP A 97 14.28 19.35 -6.41
N GLU A 98 14.33 20.40 -7.22
CA GLU A 98 15.52 20.81 -7.98
C GLU A 98 16.69 21.24 -7.08
N THR A 99 16.44 21.55 -5.80
CA THR A 99 17.48 21.95 -4.85
C THR A 99 18.22 20.75 -4.26
N ARG A 100 17.66 19.54 -4.42
CA ARG A 100 18.20 18.29 -3.88
C ARG A 100 18.87 17.45 -4.97
N PRO A 101 19.99 16.78 -4.67
CA PRO A 101 20.56 15.85 -5.62
C PRO A 101 19.68 14.59 -5.73
N VAL A 102 19.53 14.08 -6.95
CA VAL A 102 18.76 12.85 -7.28
C VAL A 102 19.16 11.64 -6.42
N ARG A 103 20.41 11.59 -5.95
CA ARG A 103 20.92 10.53 -5.07
C ARG A 103 20.10 10.35 -3.79
N ASP A 104 19.49 11.43 -3.30
CA ASP A 104 18.69 11.39 -2.08
C ASP A 104 17.38 10.59 -2.30
N ALA A 105 16.92 10.48 -3.56
CA ALA A 105 15.74 9.68 -3.93
C ALA A 105 16.05 8.19 -4.11
N LEU A 106 17.32 7.81 -4.34
CA LEU A 106 17.73 6.42 -4.56
C LEU A 106 17.28 5.43 -3.48
N PRO A 107 17.43 5.69 -2.16
CA PRO A 107 16.97 4.75 -1.14
C PRO A 107 15.45 4.55 -1.18
N TRP A 108 14.68 5.58 -1.54
CA TRP A 108 13.22 5.49 -1.68
C TRP A 108 12.82 4.73 -2.94
N ILE A 109 13.53 4.93 -4.05
CA ILE A 109 13.34 4.15 -5.27
C ILE A 109 13.67 2.67 -5.01
N ALA A 110 14.76 2.38 -4.28
CA ALA A 110 15.11 1.02 -3.90
C ALA A 110 14.03 0.39 -3.00
N CYS A 111 13.47 1.16 -2.06
CA CYS A 111 12.36 0.73 -1.22
C CYS A 111 11.11 0.38 -2.06
N VAL A 112 10.75 1.21 -3.03
CA VAL A 112 9.67 0.93 -3.99
C VAL A 112 9.92 -0.36 -4.74
N LEU A 113 11.11 -0.52 -5.32
CA LEU A 113 11.46 -1.71 -6.10
C LEU A 113 11.44 -2.97 -5.24
N GLY A 114 12.01 -2.92 -4.04
CA GLY A 114 12.02 -4.03 -3.10
C GLY A 114 10.61 -4.44 -2.68
N ALA A 115 9.78 -3.47 -2.29
CA ALA A 115 8.40 -3.71 -1.90
C ALA A 115 7.56 -4.26 -3.07
N PHE A 116 7.76 -3.74 -4.29
CA PHE A 116 7.10 -4.22 -5.48
C PHE A 116 7.50 -5.67 -5.84
N LEU A 117 8.79 -5.98 -5.78
CA LEU A 117 9.33 -7.28 -6.21
C LEU A 117 9.16 -8.39 -5.18
N ALA A 118 9.05 -8.07 -3.89
CA ALA A 118 8.92 -9.04 -2.81
C ALA A 118 7.88 -10.17 -3.05
N PRO A 119 6.61 -9.88 -3.36
CA PRO A 119 5.61 -10.92 -3.60
C PRO A 119 5.93 -11.76 -4.84
N TYR A 120 6.54 -11.18 -5.88
CA TYR A 120 6.90 -11.89 -7.11
C TYR A 120 8.15 -12.74 -6.94
N ALA A 121 9.12 -12.28 -6.14
CA ALA A 121 10.31 -13.04 -5.80
C ALA A 121 9.95 -14.35 -5.08
N TYR A 122 8.93 -14.33 -4.23
CA TYR A 122 8.38 -15.54 -3.62
C TYR A 122 7.88 -16.55 -4.68
N VAL A 123 7.07 -16.09 -5.64
CA VAL A 123 6.54 -16.96 -6.69
C VAL A 123 7.64 -17.48 -7.61
N LEU A 124 8.61 -16.62 -7.97
CA LEU A 124 9.75 -17.00 -8.82
C LEU A 124 10.71 -17.96 -8.12
N HIS A 125 10.91 -17.81 -6.80
CA HIS A 125 11.67 -18.79 -6.01
C HIS A 125 10.99 -20.17 -6.05
N SER A 126 9.66 -20.21 -6.10
CA SER A 126 8.88 -21.43 -6.25
C SER A 126 8.72 -21.91 -7.70
N ALA A 127 9.32 -21.23 -8.70
CA ALA A 127 9.08 -21.50 -10.12
C ALA A 127 9.39 -22.94 -10.56
N GLY A 128 10.33 -23.63 -9.91
CA GLY A 128 10.66 -25.03 -10.21
C GLY A 128 9.51 -26.02 -9.95
N HIS A 129 8.51 -25.61 -9.16
CA HIS A 129 7.31 -26.40 -8.89
C HIS A 129 6.10 -25.95 -9.72
N LEU A 130 6.17 -24.81 -10.40
CA LEU A 130 5.04 -24.22 -11.12
C LEU A 130 5.11 -24.49 -12.63
N PRO A 131 3.97 -24.55 -13.34
CA PRO A 131 3.96 -24.61 -14.80
C PRO A 131 4.60 -23.38 -15.40
N GLY A 132 5.30 -23.57 -16.52
CA GLY A 132 5.97 -22.47 -17.21
C GLY A 132 5.04 -21.30 -17.56
N TYR A 133 3.77 -21.55 -17.87
CA TYR A 133 2.80 -20.48 -18.16
C TYR A 133 2.50 -19.58 -16.96
N VAL A 134 2.53 -20.12 -15.72
CA VAL A 134 2.33 -19.32 -14.49
C VAL A 134 3.54 -18.40 -14.29
N THR A 135 4.74 -18.97 -14.38
CA THR A 135 5.99 -18.22 -14.22
C THR A 135 6.12 -17.13 -15.30
N TRP A 136 5.87 -17.45 -16.57
CA TRP A 136 5.87 -16.47 -17.66
C TRP A 136 4.77 -15.42 -17.49
N GLY A 137 3.59 -15.81 -17.01
CA GLY A 137 2.51 -14.88 -16.67
C GLY A 137 2.92 -13.87 -15.60
N VAL A 138 3.59 -14.32 -14.54
CA VAL A 138 4.13 -13.45 -13.48
C VAL A 138 5.21 -12.51 -14.03
N VAL A 139 6.15 -13.02 -14.83
CA VAL A 139 7.19 -12.19 -15.46
C VAL A 139 6.57 -11.12 -16.36
N ALA A 140 5.62 -11.51 -17.22
CA ALA A 140 4.90 -10.58 -18.09
C ALA A 140 4.15 -9.53 -17.27
N TRP A 141 3.48 -9.94 -16.20
CA TRP A 141 2.77 -9.03 -15.30
C TRP A 141 3.70 -8.02 -14.62
N VAL A 142 4.85 -8.48 -14.09
CA VAL A 142 5.88 -7.63 -13.49
C VAL A 142 6.37 -6.59 -14.49
N LEU A 143 6.63 -6.99 -15.74
CA LEU A 143 7.08 -6.07 -16.78
C LEU A 143 6.01 -5.05 -17.16
N ILE A 144 4.78 -5.49 -17.42
CA ILE A 144 3.68 -4.60 -17.82
C ILE A 144 3.34 -3.62 -16.69
N TYR A 145 3.07 -4.15 -15.49
CA TYR A 145 2.63 -3.32 -14.38
C TYR A 145 3.78 -2.47 -13.81
N GLY A 146 5.00 -3.01 -13.75
CA GLY A 146 6.19 -2.24 -13.37
C GLY A 146 6.47 -1.09 -14.34
N THR A 147 6.35 -1.32 -15.65
CA THR A 147 6.49 -0.26 -16.66
C THR A 147 5.40 0.80 -16.51
N PHE A 148 4.15 0.38 -16.30
CA PHE A 148 3.03 1.29 -16.06
C PHE A 148 3.27 2.19 -14.84
N VAL A 149 3.72 1.61 -13.71
CA VAL A 149 4.07 2.36 -12.50
C VAL A 149 5.22 3.32 -12.75
N ALA A 150 6.30 2.88 -13.38
CA ALA A 150 7.44 3.72 -13.68
C ALA A 150 7.06 4.90 -14.58
N TRP A 151 6.24 4.65 -15.61
CA TRP A 151 5.72 5.69 -16.48
C TRP A 151 4.82 6.68 -15.73
N ARG A 152 3.92 6.19 -14.87
CA ARG A 152 3.06 7.02 -14.00
C ARG A 152 3.91 7.94 -13.13
N MET A 153 4.91 7.41 -12.44
CA MET A 153 5.83 8.22 -11.61
C MET A 153 6.61 9.24 -12.43
N ALA A 154 7.14 8.84 -13.59
CA ALA A 154 7.87 9.73 -14.46
C ALA A 154 7.00 10.88 -14.97
N ARG A 155 5.71 10.63 -15.22
CA ARG A 155 4.74 11.67 -15.53
C ARG A 155 4.49 12.59 -14.34
N GLU A 156 4.32 12.04 -13.15
CA GLU A 156 4.14 12.84 -11.94
C GLU A 156 5.33 13.76 -11.69
N VAL A 157 6.58 13.29 -11.81
CA VAL A 157 7.76 14.12 -11.63
C VAL A 157 7.79 15.31 -12.62
N ARG A 158 7.26 15.14 -13.84
CA ARG A 158 7.27 16.16 -14.90
C ARG A 158 6.13 17.18 -14.83
N MET A 159 5.14 17.00 -13.97
CA MET A 159 4.03 17.95 -13.86
C MET A 159 4.50 19.20 -13.11
N GLU A 160 4.39 20.38 -13.73
CA GLU A 160 4.65 21.68 -13.09
C GLU A 160 3.74 21.88 -11.87
N PRO A 161 4.17 22.65 -10.86
CA PRO A 161 3.29 23.06 -9.78
C PRO A 161 2.10 23.80 -10.39
N LEU A 162 0.87 23.38 -10.07
CA LEU A 162 -0.30 24.24 -10.29
C LEU A 162 -0.05 25.50 -9.46
N VAL A 163 0.25 26.60 -10.15
CA VAL A 163 0.33 27.93 -9.55
C VAL A 163 -0.98 28.16 -8.80
N GLY A 164 -0.88 28.21 -7.47
CA GLY A 164 -1.94 28.56 -6.54
C GLY A 164 -1.36 29.48 -5.48
#